data_AF-A0A453NG48-F1
#
_entry.id   AF-A0A453NG48-F1
#
_cell.length_a   1.000
_cell.length_b   1.000
_cell.length_c   1.000
_cell.angle_alpha   90.00
_cell.angle_beta   90.00
_cell.angle_gamma   90.00
#
_symmetry.space_group_name_H-M   'P 1'
#
loop_
_entity.id
_entity.type
_entity.pdbx_description
1 polymer ?
#
loop_
_entity_poly.entity_id
_entity_poly.type
_entity_poly.pdbx_seq_one_letter_code
_entity_poly.pdbx_strand_id
1 'polypeptide(L)'
;QEEEKVVEERLKKLALVLVKTGNKRFLAALSNCISDGIPTLVRACLVTVAWMSSSLSPLHGCNTFQPLACSVLAAKLLDRLSYDRVMEERVLASLSLLNLVRHPECLEGLLPLKRDTTESLRDLADVTWTAKELLFACCR
;
A
#
# COMPACT_ATOMS: atom_id res chain seq x y z
N GLN A 1 14.90 24.68 -1.00
CA GLN A 1 14.83 23.93 -2.27
C GLN A 1 15.96 22.92 -2.44
N GLU A 2 17.25 23.29 -2.43
CA GLU A 2 18.34 22.30 -2.53
C GLU A 2 18.55 21.51 -1.22
N GLU A 3 18.48 22.18 -0.07
CA GLU A 3 18.59 21.55 1.25
C GLU A 3 17.45 20.55 1.53
N GLU A 4 16.23 20.87 1.11
CA GLU A 4 15.06 19.98 1.26
C GLU A 4 15.24 18.68 0.47
N LYS A 5 15.77 18.75 -0.76
CA LYS A 5 16.07 17.56 -1.55
C LYS A 5 17.14 16.69 -0.89
N VAL A 6 18.16 17.30 -0.31
CA VAL A 6 19.21 16.59 0.42
C VAL A 6 18.65 15.90 1.67
N VAL A 7 17.76 16.57 2.40
CA VAL A 7 17.07 16.00 3.57
C VAL A 7 16.17 14.84 3.14
N GLU A 8 15.38 15.01 2.08
CA GLU A 8 14.49 13.98 1.55
C GLU A 8 15.27 12.73 1.12
N GLU A 9 16.38 12.91 0.41
CA GLU A 9 17.22 11.80 -0.04
C GLU A 9 17.87 11.07 1.14
N ARG A 10 18.27 11.79 2.20
CA ARG A 10 18.75 11.19 3.45
C ARG A 10 17.67 10.40 4.16
N LEU A 11 16.45 10.94 4.26
CA LEU A 11 15.32 10.25 4.88
C LEU A 11 14.95 8.97 4.11
N LYS A 12 14.97 9.02 2.76
CA LYS A 12 14.78 7.84 1.90
C LYS A 12 15.85 6.77 2.15
N LYS A 13 17.12 7.16 2.26
CA LYS A 13 18.22 6.23 2.58
C LYS A 13 18.08 5.61 3.96
N LEU A 14 17.68 6.38 4.97
CA LEU A 14 17.41 5.86 6.31
C LEU A 14 16.22 4.90 6.32
N ALA A 15 15.14 5.25 5.65
CA ALA A 15 13.99 4.37 5.46
C ALA A 15 14.39 3.07 4.76
N LEU A 16 15.27 3.13 3.76
CA LEU A 16 15.80 1.96 3.07
C LEU A 16 16.55 1.03 4.04
N VAL A 17 17.39 1.57 4.92
CA VAL A 17 18.13 0.79 5.92
C VAL A 17 17.18 0.12 6.91
N LEU A 18 16.19 0.85 7.41
CA LEU A 18 15.14 0.35 8.31
C LEU A 18 14.37 -0.82 7.68
N VAL A 19 13.98 -0.68 6.41
CA VAL A 19 13.30 -1.73 5.66
C VAL A 19 14.25 -2.92 5.45
N LYS A 20 15.51 -2.73 5.05
CA LYS A 20 16.43 -3.85 4.81
C LYS A 20 16.76 -4.68 6.05
N THR A 21 16.83 -4.07 7.23
CA THR A 21 17.24 -4.77 8.47
C THR A 21 16.08 -5.42 9.23
N GLY A 22 14.83 -5.02 8.98
CA GLY A 22 13.67 -5.53 9.73
C GLY A 22 12.33 -5.58 9.00
N ASN A 23 12.28 -5.43 7.66
CA ASN A 23 11.02 -5.21 6.95
C ASN A 23 9.91 -6.21 7.30
N LYS A 24 10.17 -7.52 7.36
CA LYS A 24 9.10 -8.49 7.55
C LYS A 24 8.41 -8.31 8.91
N ARG A 25 9.19 -8.05 9.97
CA ARG A 25 8.65 -7.81 11.31
C ARG A 25 7.88 -6.51 11.37
N PHE A 26 8.41 -5.46 10.74
CA PHE A 26 7.75 -4.16 10.69
C PHE A 26 6.43 -4.21 9.88
N LEU A 27 6.46 -4.81 8.69
CA LEU A 27 5.29 -5.03 7.85
C LEU A 27 4.26 -5.91 8.56
N ALA A 28 4.68 -6.95 9.30
CA ALA A 28 3.78 -7.78 10.08
C ALA A 28 3.13 -6.98 11.23
N ALA A 29 3.90 -6.13 11.92
CA ALA A 29 3.34 -5.25 12.95
C ALA A 29 2.32 -4.27 12.36
N LEU A 30 2.60 -3.68 11.20
CA LEU A 30 1.65 -2.83 10.47
C LEU A 30 0.39 -3.62 10.08
N SER A 31 0.52 -4.84 9.56
CA SER A 31 -0.59 -5.71 9.19
C SER A 31 -1.51 -6.03 10.38
N ASN A 32 -0.93 -6.32 11.54
CA ASN A 32 -1.67 -6.56 12.78
C ASN A 32 -2.38 -5.29 13.26
N CYS A 33 -1.70 -4.15 13.27
CA CYS A 33 -2.30 -2.87 13.66
C CYS A 33 -3.44 -2.46 12.72
N ILE A 34 -3.31 -2.72 11.42
CA ILE A 34 -4.39 -2.49 10.45
C ILE A 34 -5.56 -3.44 10.68
N SER A 35 -5.35 -4.64 11.22
CA SER A 35 -6.44 -5.60 11.47
C SER A 35 -7.20 -5.25 12.75
N ASP A 36 -6.47 -5.07 13.86
CA ASP A 36 -7.04 -5.09 15.21
C ASP A 36 -6.73 -3.82 16.03
N GLY A 37 -6.14 -2.80 15.39
CA GLY A 37 -5.77 -1.55 16.05
C GLY A 37 -6.95 -0.64 16.32
N ILE A 38 -6.76 0.29 17.26
CA ILE A 38 -7.68 1.41 17.46
C ILE A 38 -7.71 2.32 16.21
N PRO A 39 -8.81 3.04 15.92
CA PRO A 39 -8.97 3.79 14.67
C PRO A 39 -7.82 4.75 14.34
N THR A 40 -7.28 5.45 15.34
CA THR A 40 -6.13 6.36 15.14
C THR A 40 -4.86 5.63 14.73
N LEU A 41 -4.63 4.44 15.27
CA LEU A 41 -3.48 3.59 14.93
C LEU A 41 -3.65 2.97 13.54
N VAL A 42 -4.84 2.46 13.21
CA VAL A 42 -5.17 1.93 11.87
C VAL A 42 -4.87 3.00 10.81
N ARG A 43 -5.37 4.22 11.01
CA ARG A 43 -5.11 5.35 10.13
C ARG A 43 -3.62 5.65 9.99
N ALA A 44 -2.90 5.76 11.10
CA ALA A 44 -1.45 6.03 11.08
C ALA A 44 -0.69 4.93 10.32
N CYS A 45 -1.07 3.66 10.49
CA CYS A 45 -0.49 2.53 9.77
C CYS A 45 -0.81 2.60 8.26
N LEU A 46 -2.04 2.92 7.87
CA LEU A 46 -2.40 3.06 6.44
C LEU A 46 -1.66 4.21 5.77
N VAL A 47 -1.54 5.37 6.44
CA VAL A 47 -0.72 6.50 5.96
C VAL A 47 0.74 6.05 5.79
N THR A 48 1.28 5.33 6.77
CA THR A 48 2.65 4.80 6.71
C THR A 48 2.82 3.85 5.52
N VAL A 49 1.89 2.91 5.31
CA VAL A 49 1.95 1.96 4.19
C VAL A 49 1.84 2.67 2.84
N ALA A 50 0.94 3.64 2.70
CA ALA A 50 0.79 4.46 1.49
C ALA A 50 2.09 5.22 1.17
N TRP A 51 2.70 5.85 2.18
CA TRP A 51 3.98 6.52 2.03
C TRP A 51 5.11 5.56 1.65
N MET A 52 5.19 4.39 2.30
CA MET A 52 6.22 3.40 1.99
C MET A 52 6.08 2.88 0.56
N SER A 53 4.87 2.53 0.12
CA SER A 53 4.67 1.98 -1.22
C SER A 53 4.90 3.02 -2.31
N SER A 54 4.61 4.30 -2.07
CA SER A 54 4.89 5.37 -3.03
C SER A 54 6.37 5.76 -3.07
N SER A 55 7.03 5.79 -1.92
CA SER A 55 8.37 6.38 -1.77
C SER A 55 9.49 5.37 -1.96
N LEU A 56 9.26 4.10 -1.60
CA LEU A 56 10.27 3.04 -1.70
C LEU A 56 10.21 2.32 -3.04
N SER A 57 9.05 2.31 -3.70
CA SER A 57 8.89 1.64 -5.00
C SER A 57 9.84 2.15 -6.09
N PRO A 58 10.10 3.47 -6.20
CA PRO A 58 11.04 4.03 -7.18
C PRO A 58 12.53 3.90 -6.79
N LEU A 59 12.86 3.45 -5.58
CA LEU A 59 14.25 3.44 -5.10
C LEU A 59 15.02 2.23 -5.64
N HIS A 60 16.13 2.51 -6.32
CA HIS A 60 17.08 1.47 -6.76
C HIS A 60 17.59 0.63 -5.57
N GLY A 61 17.56 -0.69 -5.73
CA GLY A 61 18.03 -1.64 -4.71
C GLY A 61 16.99 -1.98 -3.63
N CYS A 62 15.72 -1.66 -3.89
CA CYS A 62 14.57 -2.00 -3.05
C CYS A 62 13.64 -3.04 -3.71
N ASN A 63 14.14 -3.78 -4.71
CA ASN A 63 13.39 -4.68 -5.58
C ASN A 63 12.61 -5.77 -4.81
N THR A 64 13.08 -6.13 -3.62
CA THR A 64 12.45 -7.14 -2.76
C THR A 64 11.39 -6.57 -1.82
N PHE A 65 11.25 -5.24 -1.73
CA PHE A 65 10.29 -4.60 -0.84
C PHE A 65 8.86 -4.81 -1.33
N GLN A 66 8.53 -4.49 -2.59
CA GLN A 66 7.15 -4.61 -3.08
C GLN A 66 6.62 -6.04 -2.95
N PRO A 67 7.34 -7.09 -3.39
CA PRO A 67 6.88 -8.48 -3.21
C PRO A 67 6.62 -8.85 -1.75
N LEU A 68 7.53 -8.45 -0.85
CA LEU A 68 7.35 -8.73 0.57
C LEU A 68 6.20 -7.95 1.19
N ALA A 69 6.10 -6.65 0.90
CA ALA A 69 5.02 -5.80 1.37
C ALA A 69 3.67 -6.31 0.87
N CYS A 70 3.58 -6.73 -0.39
CA CYS A 70 2.37 -7.31 -0.96
C CYS A 70 1.99 -8.61 -0.25
N SER A 71 2.93 -9.56 -0.06
CA SER A 71 2.63 -10.83 0.63
C SER A 71 2.16 -10.66 2.07
N VAL A 72 2.54 -9.57 2.76
CA VAL A 72 2.16 -9.31 4.16
C VAL A 72 0.91 -8.43 4.28
N LEU A 73 0.72 -7.47 3.38
CA LEU A 73 -0.29 -6.40 3.53
C LEU A 73 -1.47 -6.51 2.56
N ALA A 74 -1.32 -7.16 1.39
CA ALA A 74 -2.33 -7.09 0.33
C ALA A 74 -3.73 -7.52 0.81
N ALA A 75 -3.83 -8.64 1.53
CA ALA A 75 -5.10 -9.13 2.05
C ALA A 75 -5.79 -8.12 2.99
N LYS A 76 -5.00 -7.41 3.83
CA LYS A 76 -5.53 -6.41 4.77
C LYS A 76 -5.91 -5.12 4.07
N LEU A 77 -5.16 -4.73 3.04
CA LEU A 77 -5.51 -3.57 2.22
C LEU A 77 -6.79 -3.83 1.41
N LEU A 78 -6.97 -5.05 0.88
CA LEU A 78 -8.20 -5.43 0.19
C LEU A 78 -9.43 -5.39 1.12
N ASP A 79 -9.31 -5.88 2.35
CA ASP A 79 -10.38 -5.77 3.37
C ASP A 79 -10.77 -4.31 3.62
N ARG A 80 -9.77 -3.41 3.63
CA ARG A 80 -9.97 -1.98 3.88
C ARG A 80 -10.64 -1.24 2.73
N LEU A 81 -10.84 -1.87 1.56
CA LEU A 81 -11.60 -1.27 0.46
C LEU A 81 -13.12 -1.36 0.65
N SER A 82 -13.58 -2.22 1.57
CA SER A 82 -15.00 -2.49 1.82
C SER A 82 -15.79 -1.22 2.12
N TYR A 83 -17.07 -1.20 1.72
CA TYR A 83 -17.95 -0.03 1.81
C TYR A 83 -18.23 0.42 3.26
N ASP A 84 -18.13 -0.49 4.24
CA ASP A 84 -18.30 -0.19 5.67
C ASP A 84 -17.11 0.58 6.28
N ARG A 85 -16.00 0.72 5.55
CA ARG A 85 -14.81 1.44 6.01
C ARG A 85 -14.92 2.93 5.73
N VAL A 86 -14.29 3.72 6.58
CA VAL A 86 -14.24 5.18 6.39
C VAL A 86 -13.51 5.51 5.09
N MET A 87 -13.99 6.54 4.39
CA MET A 87 -13.53 6.92 3.05
C MET A 87 -12.01 7.02 2.94
N GLU A 88 -11.37 7.68 3.91
CA GLU A 88 -9.92 7.86 3.92
C GLU A 88 -9.15 6.54 3.97
N GLU A 89 -9.61 5.55 4.73
CA GLU A 89 -8.97 4.23 4.78
C GLU A 89 -9.05 3.54 3.42
N ARG A 90 -10.21 3.63 2.76
CA ARG A 90 -10.43 3.07 1.41
C ARG A 90 -9.51 3.73 0.39
N VAL A 91 -9.38 5.06 0.42
CA VAL A 91 -8.46 5.81 -0.46
C VAL A 91 -7.02 5.39 -0.24
N LEU A 92 -6.55 5.39 1.02
CA LEU A 92 -5.17 5.00 1.37
C LEU A 92 -4.89 3.56 0.95
N ALA A 93 -5.83 2.63 1.20
CA ALA A 93 -5.68 1.24 0.80
C ALA A 93 -5.59 1.07 -0.73
N SER A 94 -6.43 1.76 -1.49
CA SER A 94 -6.40 1.72 -2.96
C SER A 94 -5.08 2.28 -3.52
N LEU A 95 -4.58 3.38 -2.95
CA LEU A 95 -3.30 3.98 -3.33
C LEU A 95 -2.14 3.03 -3.00
N SER A 96 -2.16 2.41 -1.82
CA SER A 96 -1.15 1.44 -1.41
C SER A 96 -1.10 0.25 -2.36
N LEU A 97 -2.26 -0.34 -2.67
CA LEU A 97 -2.37 -1.47 -3.59
C LEU A 97 -1.90 -1.10 -5.00
N LEU A 98 -2.32 0.04 -5.55
CA LEU A 98 -1.89 0.53 -6.86
C LEU A 98 -0.36 0.61 -6.97
N ASN A 99 0.31 1.10 -5.92
CA ASN A 99 1.76 1.20 -5.92
C ASN A 99 2.45 -0.17 -5.81
N LEU A 100 1.83 -1.15 -5.15
CA LEU A 100 2.35 -2.51 -5.01
C LEU A 100 2.18 -3.32 -6.30
N VAL A 101 1.01 -3.25 -6.96
CA VAL A 101 0.73 -4.02 -8.20
C VAL A 101 1.55 -3.59 -9.41
N ARG A 102 2.26 -2.47 -9.32
CA ARG A 102 3.29 -2.11 -10.32
C ARG A 102 4.39 -3.16 -10.42
N HIS A 103 4.59 -3.97 -9.38
CA HIS A 103 5.47 -5.12 -9.43
C HIS A 103 4.70 -6.36 -9.93
N PRO A 104 5.20 -7.10 -10.95
CA PRO A 104 4.49 -8.24 -11.54
C PRO A 104 4.05 -9.31 -10.54
N GLU A 105 4.95 -9.76 -9.66
CA GLU A 105 4.62 -10.76 -8.62
C GLU A 105 3.49 -10.31 -7.67
N CYS A 106 3.38 -9.00 -7.43
CA CYS A 106 2.31 -8.46 -6.59
C CYS A 106 0.97 -8.50 -7.31
N LEU A 107 0.96 -8.13 -8.60
CA LEU A 107 -0.23 -8.19 -9.44
C LEU A 107 -0.73 -9.63 -9.56
N GLU A 108 0.15 -10.59 -9.85
CA GLU A 108 -0.19 -12.01 -9.93
C GLU A 108 -0.79 -12.54 -8.62
N GLY A 109 -0.21 -12.18 -7.47
CA GLY A 109 -0.73 -12.57 -6.16
C GLY A 109 -2.07 -11.94 -5.77
N LEU A 110 -2.48 -10.87 -6.46
CA LEU A 110 -3.74 -10.15 -6.23
C LEU A 110 -4.87 -10.65 -7.14
N LEU A 111 -4.57 -11.39 -8.20
CA LEU A 111 -5.54 -11.85 -9.19
C LEU A 111 -5.99 -13.30 -8.96
N PRO A 112 -7.26 -13.63 -9.27
CA PRO A 112 -8.35 -12.72 -9.58
C PRO A 112 -8.87 -11.99 -8.33
N LEU A 113 -9.34 -10.75 -8.49
CA LEU A 113 -10.01 -10.05 -7.41
C LEU A 113 -11.36 -10.71 -7.08
N LYS A 114 -11.69 -10.76 -5.79
CA LYS A 114 -13.03 -11.18 -5.35
C LYS A 114 -14.07 -10.20 -5.87
N ARG A 115 -15.25 -10.71 -6.24
CA ARG A 115 -16.38 -9.92 -6.76
C ARG A 115 -16.70 -8.72 -5.85
N ASP A 116 -16.81 -8.94 -4.55
CA ASP A 116 -17.16 -7.90 -3.58
C ASP A 116 -16.08 -6.79 -3.51
N THR A 117 -14.80 -7.16 -3.67
CA THR A 117 -13.69 -6.19 -3.76
C THR A 117 -13.77 -5.39 -5.06
N THR A 118 -14.07 -6.05 -6.18
CA THR A 118 -14.25 -5.39 -7.48
C THR A 118 -15.42 -4.40 -7.45
N GLU A 119 -16.55 -4.77 -6.82
CA GLU A 119 -17.69 -3.88 -6.61
C GLU A 119 -17.32 -2.67 -5.73
N SER A 120 -16.62 -2.92 -4.62
CA SER A 120 -16.14 -1.86 -3.72
C SER A 120 -15.15 -0.90 -4.41
N LEU A 121 -14.33 -1.40 -5.34
CA LEU A 121 -13.43 -0.58 -6.14
C LEU A 121 -14.16 0.23 -7.21
N ARG A 122 -15.23 -0.30 -7.81
CA ARG A 122 -16.05 0.46 -8.79
C ARG A 122 -16.73 1.65 -8.14
N ASP A 123 -17.31 1.46 -6.96
CA ASP A 123 -17.84 2.55 -6.14
C ASP A 123 -16.75 3.60 -5.83
N LEU A 124 -15.58 3.14 -5.38
CA LEU A 124 -14.46 4.02 -5.06
C LEU A 124 -13.87 4.74 -6.29
N ALA A 125 -14.02 4.16 -7.48
CA ALA A 125 -13.55 4.71 -8.73
C ALA A 125 -14.32 5.97 -9.15
N ASP A 126 -15.56 6.16 -8.68
CA ASP A 126 -16.30 7.39 -8.99
C ASP A 126 -15.66 8.63 -8.34
N VAL A 127 -14.95 8.43 -7.23
CA VAL A 127 -14.39 9.52 -6.42
C VAL A 127 -12.86 9.52 -6.35
N THR A 128 -12.19 8.45 -6.79
CA THR A 128 -10.72 8.40 -6.83
C THR A 128 -10.16 7.84 -8.13
N TRP A 129 -9.12 8.51 -8.63
CA TRP A 129 -8.31 8.04 -9.75
C TRP A 129 -7.58 6.72 -9.45
N THR A 130 -7.13 6.52 -8.21
CA THR A 130 -6.36 5.32 -7.81
C THR A 130 -7.17 4.04 -7.97
N ALA A 131 -8.47 4.06 -7.65
CA ALA A 131 -9.33 2.91 -7.83
C ALA A 131 -9.63 2.62 -9.32
N LYS A 132 -9.77 3.66 -10.16
CA LYS A 132 -9.89 3.49 -11.63
C LYS A 132 -8.68 2.75 -12.20
N GLU A 133 -7.47 3.20 -11.84
CA GLU A 133 -6.23 2.59 -12.31
C GLU A 133 -6.04 1.16 -11.77
N LEU A 134 -6.40 0.92 -10.51
CA LEU A 134 -6.29 -0.42 -9.93
C LEU A 134 -7.26 -1.40 -10.61
N LEU A 135 -8.50 -0.99 -10.90
CA LEU A 135 -9.43 -1.80 -11.69
C LEU A 135 -8.88 -2.08 -13.10
N PHE A 136 -8.32 -1.07 -13.76
CA PHE A 136 -7.71 -1.23 -15.08
C PHE A 136 -6.49 -2.16 -15.07
N ALA A 137 -5.72 -2.18 -13.99
CA ALA A 137 -4.59 -3.10 -13.83
C ALA A 137 -5.05 -4.53 -13.54
N CYS A 138 -6.12 -4.70 -12.76
CA CYS A 138 -6.54 -6.01 -12.23
C CYS A 138 -7.68 -6.70 -13.01
N CYS A 139 -8.37 -6.03 -13.92
CA CYS A 139 -9.51 -6.60 -14.65
C CYS A 139 -9.29 -6.68 -16.17
N ARG A 140 -8.02 -6.76 -16.61
CA ARG A 140 -7.67 -7.07 -18.01
C ARG A 140 -7.95 -8.52 -18.38
#